data_AF-A0A4S9XPM8-F1
#
_entry.id   AF-A0A4S9XPM8-F1
#
_cell.length_a   1.000
_cell.length_b   1.000
_cell.length_c   1.000
_cell.angle_alpha   90.00
_cell.angle_beta   90.00
_cell.angle_gamma   90.00
#
_symmetry.space_group_name_H-M   'P 1'
#
loop_
_entity.id
_entity.type
_entity.pdbx_description
1 polymer ?
#
loop_
_entity_poly.entity_id
_entity_poly.type
_entity_poly.pdbx_seq_one_letter_code
_entity_poly.pdbx_strand_id
1 'polypeptide(L)'
;MSQSIAFLGATGGCAGSCLIAALNEGYTCRALARTPSKLTSSLKAKGVSESSLTNLEIIEGNAKDTSAVKSLLQTPSGNIVDTIVFGVGAAPKLRLHIMPVTLDDPELCRTAMATLMAALSEIKAATKPRLLVISTTGITRGPRDVPLAYVPLYHWMLAVPHVDKEIMEKLVWEQKDKAETEKVIGEFAIVRPTLLSDGQGVGVQKVRYGLEDNPALGWMIDRKDVGDWIFEKLLKPSELGEFRDQAISLTA
;
A
#
# COMPACT_ATOMS: atom_id res chain seq x y z
N MET A 1 -11.90 -11.94 17.92
CA MET A 1 -10.59 -12.42 17.44
C MET A 1 -9.88 -11.21 16.83
N SER A 2 -8.65 -10.90 17.23
CA SER A 2 -7.91 -9.77 16.66
C SER A 2 -7.46 -10.15 15.25
N GLN A 3 -7.78 -9.32 14.25
CA GLN A 3 -7.41 -9.51 12.85
C GLN A 3 -5.89 -9.34 12.69
N SER A 4 -5.27 -10.24 11.95
CA SER A 4 -3.84 -10.23 11.67
C SER A 4 -3.54 -9.51 10.35
N ILE A 5 -2.61 -8.54 10.41
CA ILE A 5 -2.33 -7.64 9.28
C ILE A 5 -0.86 -7.72 8.91
N ALA A 6 -0.56 -7.99 7.64
CA ALA A 6 0.78 -7.89 7.09
C ALA A 6 1.03 -6.54 6.41
N PHE A 7 2.19 -5.94 6.64
CA PHE A 7 2.62 -4.70 6.00
C PHE A 7 3.90 -4.91 5.18
N LEU A 8 3.85 -4.54 3.91
CA LEU A 8 5.04 -4.34 3.07
C LEU A 8 5.25 -2.84 2.85
N GLY A 9 6.47 -2.35 3.11
CA GLY A 9 6.77 -0.91 2.97
C GLY A 9 6.36 -0.05 4.18
N ALA A 10 6.23 -0.65 5.38
CA ALA A 10 5.84 0.02 6.62
C ALA A 10 6.78 1.17 7.06
N THR A 11 8.00 1.24 6.53
CA THR A 11 8.91 2.37 6.76
C THR A 11 8.50 3.64 6.01
N GLY A 12 7.67 3.53 4.96
CA GLY A 12 7.15 4.67 4.21
C GLY A 12 6.07 5.43 4.96
N GLY A 13 5.83 6.69 4.59
CA GLY A 13 4.89 7.56 5.32
C GLY A 13 3.46 7.04 5.37
N CYS A 14 2.91 6.57 4.24
CA CYS A 14 1.52 6.13 4.15
C CYS A 14 1.27 4.80 4.89
N ALA A 15 1.94 3.71 4.47
CA ALA A 15 1.79 2.42 5.13
C ALA A 15 2.25 2.46 6.60
N GLY A 16 3.25 3.27 6.92
CA GLY A 16 3.69 3.48 8.30
C GLY A 16 2.63 4.17 9.16
N SER A 17 1.89 5.16 8.63
CA SER A 17 0.78 5.77 9.38
C SER A 17 -0.37 4.77 9.61
N CYS A 18 -0.71 3.99 8.58
CA CYS A 18 -1.71 2.91 8.71
C CYS A 18 -1.30 1.87 9.76
N LEU A 19 -0.02 1.46 9.78
CA LEU A 19 0.51 0.56 10.81
C LEU A 19 0.39 1.16 12.21
N ILE A 20 0.72 2.44 12.38
CA ILE A 20 0.61 3.13 13.68
C ILE A 20 -0.84 3.14 14.16
N ALA A 21 -1.79 3.49 13.28
CA ALA A 21 -3.21 3.49 13.61
C ALA A 21 -3.70 2.09 14.04
N ALA A 22 -3.31 1.05 13.30
CA ALA A 22 -3.64 -0.34 13.64
C ALA A 22 -3.06 -0.77 14.99
N LEU A 23 -1.79 -0.46 15.29
CA LEU A 23 -1.16 -0.80 16.57
C LEU A 23 -1.79 -0.06 17.76
N ASN A 24 -2.19 1.20 17.57
CA ASN A 24 -2.85 1.98 18.62
C ASN A 24 -4.24 1.45 18.96
N GLU A 25 -4.90 0.78 18.02
CA GLU A 25 -6.20 0.12 18.19
C GLU A 25 -6.06 -1.37 18.59
N GLY A 26 -4.84 -1.83 18.87
CA GLY A 26 -4.58 -3.16 19.42
C GLY A 26 -4.57 -4.31 18.41
N TYR A 27 -4.50 -4.01 17.11
CA TYR A 27 -4.39 -5.05 16.07
C TYR A 27 -3.04 -5.76 16.11
N THR A 28 -3.05 -7.06 15.76
CA THR A 28 -1.83 -7.85 15.60
C THR A 28 -1.24 -7.59 14.21
N CYS A 29 -0.06 -6.98 14.18
CA CYS A 29 0.59 -6.57 12.95
C CYS A 29 1.89 -7.36 12.72
N ARG A 30 2.17 -7.65 11.45
CA ARG A 30 3.43 -8.20 10.97
C ARG A 30 3.99 -7.25 9.93
N ALA A 31 5.26 -6.88 10.01
CA ALA A 31 5.87 -5.96 9.05
C ALA A 31 7.16 -6.53 8.48
N LEU A 32 7.30 -6.48 7.16
CA LEU A 32 8.54 -6.84 6.48
C LEU A 32 9.42 -5.60 6.35
N ALA A 33 10.62 -5.66 6.93
CA ALA A 33 11.58 -4.56 6.91
C ALA A 33 12.98 -5.04 6.56
N ARG A 34 13.66 -4.32 5.66
CA ARG A 34 15.08 -4.57 5.35
C ARG A 34 16.03 -4.28 6.51
N THR A 35 15.58 -3.47 7.46
CA THR A 35 16.36 -3.08 8.63
C THR A 35 15.38 -2.88 9.79
N PRO A 36 15.10 -3.92 10.60
CA PRO A 36 14.10 -3.86 11.67
C PRO A 36 14.27 -2.68 12.61
N SER A 37 15.51 -2.36 13.00
CA SER A 37 15.81 -1.24 13.88
C SER A 37 15.35 0.12 13.33
N LYS A 38 15.40 0.33 12.00
CA LYS A 38 14.88 1.56 11.38
C LYS A 38 13.37 1.69 11.52
N LEU A 39 12.64 0.59 11.39
CA LEU A 39 11.20 0.58 11.59
C LEU A 39 10.87 0.86 13.06
N THR A 40 11.49 0.15 13.99
CA THR A 40 11.28 0.34 15.43
C THR A 40 11.57 1.79 15.87
N SER A 41 12.72 2.34 15.46
CA SER A 41 13.07 3.74 15.79
C SER A 41 12.07 4.74 15.20
N SER A 42 11.59 4.51 13.97
CA SER A 42 10.57 5.36 13.33
C SER A 42 9.24 5.32 14.09
N LEU A 43 8.79 4.13 14.52
CA LEU A 43 7.55 3.97 15.30
C LEU A 43 7.65 4.66 16.66
N LYS A 44 8.77 4.47 17.39
CA LYS A 44 9.00 5.15 18.67
C LYS A 44 9.06 6.67 18.52
N ALA A 45 9.74 7.17 17.49
CA ALA A 45 9.82 8.60 17.20
C ALA A 45 8.44 9.21 16.88
N LYS A 46 7.51 8.41 16.36
CA LYS A 46 6.12 8.80 16.09
C LYS A 46 5.17 8.54 17.27
N GLY A 47 5.70 8.22 18.46
CA GLY A 47 4.94 8.11 19.70
C GLY A 47 4.20 6.78 19.91
N VAL A 48 4.53 5.71 19.17
CA VAL A 48 3.97 4.39 19.44
C VAL A 48 4.46 3.87 20.78
N SER A 49 3.53 3.50 21.66
CA SER A 49 3.84 3.00 23.01
C SER A 49 4.52 1.62 22.98
N GLU A 50 5.34 1.30 24.01
CA GLU A 50 5.94 -0.03 24.13
C GLU A 50 4.89 -1.14 24.20
N SER A 51 3.74 -0.89 24.84
CA SER A 51 2.60 -1.82 24.88
C SER A 51 1.96 -2.04 23.51
N SER A 52 1.92 -1.03 22.65
CA SER A 52 1.43 -1.21 21.27
C SER A 52 2.44 -2.00 20.43
N LEU A 53 3.74 -1.81 20.67
CA LEU A 53 4.79 -2.54 19.96
C LEU A 53 4.82 -4.04 20.26
N THR A 54 4.26 -4.50 21.39
CA THR A 54 4.15 -5.96 21.65
C THR A 54 3.22 -6.66 20.67
N ASN A 55 2.34 -5.91 19.99
CA ASN A 55 1.45 -6.44 18.95
C ASN A 55 2.10 -6.45 17.56
N LEU A 56 3.38 -6.04 17.44
CA LEU A 56 4.12 -6.00 16.19
C LEU A 56 5.20 -7.09 16.13
N GLU A 57 5.11 -7.94 15.12
CA GLU A 57 6.22 -8.80 14.71
C GLU A 57 6.94 -8.19 13.50
N ILE A 58 8.25 -8.03 13.57
CA ILE A 58 9.05 -7.52 12.46
C ILE A 58 9.85 -8.67 11.85
N ILE A 59 9.56 -8.98 10.59
CA ILE A 59 10.33 -9.94 9.80
C ILE A 59 11.43 -9.17 9.07
N GLU A 60 12.68 -9.54 9.30
CA GLU A 60 13.79 -9.02 8.51
C GLU A 60 13.79 -9.66 7.12
N GLY A 61 13.76 -8.83 6.07
CA GLY A 61 13.82 -9.34 4.71
C GLY A 61 13.52 -8.30 3.62
N ASN A 62 13.47 -8.79 2.39
CA ASN A 62 13.26 -7.97 1.20
C ASN A 62 11.92 -8.32 0.54
N ALA A 63 11.17 -7.32 0.10
CA ALA A 63 9.88 -7.52 -0.58
C ALA A 63 10.00 -8.24 -1.94
N LYS A 64 11.21 -8.35 -2.50
CA LYS A 64 11.50 -9.12 -3.72
C LYS A 64 11.91 -10.57 -3.44
N ASP A 65 12.01 -10.97 -2.18
CA ASP A 65 12.32 -12.34 -1.77
C ASP A 65 11.04 -13.08 -1.37
N THR A 66 10.67 -14.09 -2.16
CA THR A 66 9.48 -14.92 -1.94
C THR A 66 9.49 -15.61 -0.58
N SER A 67 10.67 -16.05 -0.10
CA SER A 67 10.78 -16.72 1.21
C SER A 67 10.44 -15.75 2.35
N ALA A 68 11.02 -14.56 2.32
CA ALA A 68 10.74 -13.52 3.30
C ALA A 68 9.28 -13.07 3.28
N VAL A 69 8.68 -12.96 2.09
CA VAL A 69 7.24 -12.65 1.95
C VAL A 69 6.37 -13.79 2.47
N LYS A 70 6.73 -15.05 2.27
CA LYS A 70 6.00 -16.19 2.88
C LYS A 70 6.06 -16.15 4.39
N SER A 71 7.23 -15.90 4.97
CA SER A 71 7.39 -15.74 6.42
C SER A 71 6.59 -14.55 6.96
N LEU A 72 6.41 -13.47 6.19
CA LEU A 72 5.54 -12.37 6.57
C LEU A 72 4.07 -12.79 6.61
N LEU A 73 3.61 -13.56 5.61
CA LEU A 73 2.20 -13.90 5.42
C LEU A 73 1.71 -15.02 6.35
N GLN A 74 2.58 -15.97 6.71
CA GLN A 74 2.21 -17.11 7.54
C GLN A 74 2.25 -16.71 9.02
N THR A 75 1.12 -16.84 9.70
CA THR A 75 0.96 -16.60 11.14
C THR A 75 1.53 -17.75 11.96
N PRO A 76 1.87 -17.55 13.25
CA PRO A 76 2.44 -18.61 14.10
C PRO A 76 1.46 -19.78 14.33
N SER A 77 0.16 -19.56 14.17
CA SER A 77 -0.87 -20.60 14.28
C SER A 77 -0.99 -21.48 13.02
N GLY A 78 -0.14 -21.25 12.00
CA GLY A 78 -0.15 -22.00 10.74
C GLY A 78 -1.17 -21.50 9.70
N ASN A 79 -1.90 -20.42 10.01
CA ASN A 79 -2.81 -19.75 9.07
C ASN A 79 -2.10 -18.66 8.27
N ILE A 80 -2.78 -18.06 7.30
CA ILE A 80 -2.33 -16.84 6.64
C ILE A 80 -2.94 -15.61 7.31
N VAL A 81 -2.30 -14.45 7.18
CA VAL A 81 -2.86 -13.16 7.59
C VAL A 81 -4.21 -12.86 6.94
N ASP A 82 -5.04 -12.06 7.61
CA ASP A 82 -6.37 -11.68 7.13
C ASP A 82 -6.31 -10.53 6.12
N THR A 83 -5.36 -9.61 6.29
CA THR A 83 -5.22 -8.42 5.44
C THR A 83 -3.77 -8.08 5.17
N ILE A 84 -3.49 -7.63 3.95
CA ILE A 84 -2.17 -7.19 3.51
C ILE A 84 -2.27 -5.72 3.11
N VAL A 85 -1.43 -4.88 3.71
CA VAL A 85 -1.22 -3.49 3.29
C VAL A 85 0.09 -3.42 2.51
N PHE A 86 -0.03 -3.16 1.21
CA PHE A 86 1.08 -3.03 0.28
C PHE A 86 1.41 -1.56 0.02
N GLY A 87 2.43 -1.05 0.71
CA GLY A 87 2.95 0.31 0.58
C GLY A 87 4.38 0.37 0.05
N VAL A 88 4.79 -0.60 -0.76
CA VAL A 88 6.14 -0.61 -1.36
C VAL A 88 6.26 0.54 -2.36
N GLY A 89 7.37 1.27 -2.25
CA GLY A 89 7.75 2.36 -3.16
C GLY A 89 9.26 2.54 -3.17
N ALA A 90 9.78 3.07 -4.26
CA ALA A 90 11.19 3.40 -4.41
C ALA A 90 11.44 4.89 -4.13
N ALA A 91 12.63 5.21 -3.61
CA ALA A 91 13.04 6.59 -3.42
C ALA A 91 13.33 7.25 -4.78
N PRO A 92 12.95 8.53 -4.97
CA PRO A 92 13.27 9.26 -6.18
C PRO A 92 14.77 9.54 -6.25
N LYS A 93 15.33 9.43 -7.46
CA LYS A 93 16.73 9.76 -7.77
C LYS A 93 16.76 10.78 -8.90
N LEU A 94 17.40 11.92 -8.64
CA LEU A 94 17.55 12.99 -9.62
C LEU A 94 18.70 12.68 -10.60
N ARG A 95 18.50 12.99 -11.87
CA ARG A 95 19.51 12.87 -12.94
C ARG A 95 19.56 14.16 -13.75
N LEU A 96 20.75 14.50 -14.26
CA LEU A 96 20.93 15.60 -15.19
C LEU A 96 20.57 15.14 -16.62
N HIS A 97 19.28 15.02 -16.89
CA HIS A 97 18.72 14.54 -18.17
C HIS A 97 17.41 15.26 -18.48
N ILE A 98 16.92 15.18 -19.72
CA ILE A 98 15.58 15.67 -20.11
C ILE A 98 14.43 14.92 -19.40
N MET A 99 14.72 13.90 -18.60
CA MET A 99 13.76 13.22 -17.73
C MET A 99 14.43 13.19 -16.36
N PRO A 100 14.26 14.23 -15.55
CA PRO A 100 15.16 14.51 -14.43
C PRO A 100 14.94 13.61 -13.22
N VAL A 101 13.84 12.86 -13.17
CA VAL A 101 13.48 11.98 -12.05
C VAL A 101 13.47 10.53 -12.51
N THR A 102 14.17 9.67 -11.79
CA THR A 102 14.07 8.21 -11.88
C THR A 102 13.90 7.61 -10.48
N LEU A 103 13.92 6.30 -10.37
CA LEU A 103 13.91 5.57 -9.11
C LEU A 103 15.24 4.84 -8.91
N ASP A 104 15.66 4.63 -7.65
CA ASP A 104 16.83 3.79 -7.34
C ASP A 104 16.65 2.35 -7.86
N ASP A 105 15.40 1.87 -7.83
CA ASP A 105 14.97 0.60 -8.42
C ASP A 105 13.65 0.85 -9.20
N PRO A 106 13.73 1.03 -10.53
CA PRO A 106 12.57 1.36 -11.38
C PRO A 106 11.50 0.28 -11.48
N GLU A 107 11.78 -0.94 -11.01
CA GLU A 107 10.86 -2.08 -11.08
C GLU A 107 10.50 -2.62 -9.70
N LEU A 108 10.76 -1.84 -8.64
CA LEU A 108 10.57 -2.29 -7.27
C LEU A 108 9.12 -2.67 -6.97
N CYS A 109 8.15 -1.84 -7.38
CA CYS A 109 6.76 -2.05 -7.03
C CYS A 109 6.18 -3.25 -7.80
N ARG A 110 6.43 -3.33 -9.12
CA ARG A 110 5.97 -4.47 -9.92
C ARG A 110 6.59 -5.78 -9.45
N THR A 111 7.90 -5.77 -9.13
CA THR A 111 8.59 -6.98 -8.69
C THR A 111 8.09 -7.43 -7.33
N ALA A 112 7.98 -6.52 -6.37
CA ALA A 112 7.46 -6.86 -5.03
C ALA A 112 6.01 -7.36 -5.07
N MET A 113 5.16 -6.81 -5.94
CA MET A 113 3.80 -7.31 -6.13
C MET A 113 3.78 -8.70 -6.78
N ALA A 114 4.62 -8.93 -7.79
CA ALA A 114 4.76 -10.26 -8.39
C ALA A 114 5.26 -11.30 -7.37
N THR A 115 6.25 -10.94 -6.54
CA THR A 115 6.72 -11.77 -5.42
C THR A 115 5.59 -12.07 -4.43
N LEU A 116 4.76 -11.09 -4.09
CA LEU A 116 3.60 -11.28 -3.23
C LEU A 116 2.60 -12.29 -3.83
N MET A 117 2.24 -12.11 -5.09
CA MET A 117 1.31 -13.02 -5.80
C MET A 117 1.88 -14.44 -5.87
N ALA A 118 3.18 -14.58 -6.13
CA ALA A 118 3.86 -15.89 -6.15
C ALA A 118 3.87 -16.54 -4.76
N ALA A 119 4.20 -15.79 -3.71
CA ALA A 119 4.18 -16.29 -2.33
C ALA A 119 2.79 -16.80 -1.92
N LEU A 120 1.74 -16.02 -2.23
CA LEU A 120 0.35 -16.43 -1.95
C LEU A 120 -0.04 -17.70 -2.72
N SER A 121 0.35 -17.80 -3.99
CA SER A 121 0.13 -18.98 -4.83
C SER A 121 0.85 -20.23 -4.30
N GLU A 122 2.06 -20.09 -3.76
CA GLU A 122 2.81 -21.18 -3.15
C GLU A 122 2.22 -21.65 -1.81
N ILE A 123 1.74 -20.72 -0.98
CA ILE A 123 1.17 -21.05 0.34
C ILE A 123 -0.12 -21.88 0.19
N LYS A 124 -0.92 -21.62 -0.85
CA LYS A 124 -2.21 -22.30 -1.08
C LYS A 124 -3.10 -22.35 0.16
N ALA A 125 -3.22 -21.22 0.85
CA ALA A 125 -4.05 -21.10 2.04
C ALA A 125 -5.54 -21.34 1.71
N ALA A 126 -6.27 -21.93 2.66
CA ALA A 126 -7.71 -22.16 2.52
C ALA A 126 -8.50 -20.84 2.48
N THR A 127 -8.03 -19.83 3.21
CA THR A 127 -8.57 -18.46 3.19
C THR A 127 -7.66 -17.56 2.38
N LYS A 128 -8.24 -16.53 1.77
CA LYS A 128 -7.50 -15.55 0.97
C LYS A 128 -7.53 -14.19 1.64
N PRO A 129 -6.38 -13.52 1.79
CA PRO A 129 -6.32 -12.22 2.43
C PRO A 129 -6.99 -11.13 1.60
N ARG A 130 -7.50 -10.10 2.27
CA ARG A 130 -7.80 -8.80 1.67
C ARG A 130 -6.51 -8.08 1.31
N LEU A 131 -6.44 -7.45 0.14
CA LEU A 131 -5.25 -6.69 -0.30
C LEU A 131 -5.55 -5.19 -0.43
N LEU A 132 -4.86 -4.36 0.34
CA LEU A 132 -4.93 -2.91 0.31
C LEU A 132 -3.65 -2.34 -0.30
N VAL A 133 -3.73 -1.73 -1.49
CA VAL A 133 -2.56 -1.32 -2.26
C VAL A 133 -2.45 0.20 -2.32
N ILE A 134 -1.26 0.73 -2.01
CA ILE A 134 -0.96 2.15 -2.20
C ILE A 134 -0.25 2.35 -3.54
N SER A 135 -0.91 3.06 -4.43
CA SER A 135 -0.49 3.37 -5.79
C SER A 135 -0.35 4.88 -6.00
N THR A 136 -0.81 5.43 -7.12
CA THR A 136 -0.70 6.85 -7.49
C THR A 136 -1.84 7.26 -8.42
N THR A 137 -2.26 8.53 -8.37
CA THR A 137 -3.09 9.10 -9.45
C THR A 137 -2.27 9.28 -10.74
N GLY A 138 -2.95 9.48 -11.87
CA GLY A 138 -2.33 9.80 -13.16
C GLY A 138 -1.97 8.58 -14.01
N ILE A 139 -2.45 7.39 -13.61
CA ILE A 139 -2.30 6.12 -14.31
C ILE A 139 -3.64 5.41 -14.56
N THR A 140 -4.75 6.11 -14.31
CA THR A 140 -6.10 5.61 -14.59
C THR A 140 -6.30 5.37 -16.09
N ARG A 141 -7.11 4.35 -16.42
CA ARG A 141 -7.63 4.11 -17.78
C ARG A 141 -9.05 4.65 -17.97
N GLY A 142 -9.68 5.11 -16.89
CA GLY A 142 -11.01 5.72 -16.87
C GLY A 142 -10.94 7.25 -17.02
N PRO A 143 -11.90 7.98 -16.43
CA PRO A 143 -11.86 9.42 -16.35
C PRO A 143 -10.56 9.93 -15.69
N ARG A 144 -10.05 11.07 -16.15
CA ARG A 144 -8.86 11.70 -15.60
C ARG A 144 -8.98 11.92 -14.09
N ASP A 145 -7.98 11.48 -13.33
CA ASP A 145 -7.90 11.55 -11.85
C ASP A 145 -6.89 12.59 -11.32
N VAL A 146 -6.25 13.37 -12.20
CA VAL A 146 -5.34 14.48 -11.86
C VAL A 146 -5.77 15.78 -12.54
N PRO A 147 -5.67 16.97 -11.91
CA PRO A 147 -5.97 18.25 -12.58
C PRO A 147 -5.22 18.42 -13.92
N LEU A 148 -5.80 19.13 -14.88
CA LEU A 148 -5.18 19.33 -16.22
C LEU A 148 -3.78 19.93 -16.14
N ALA A 149 -3.52 20.83 -15.17
CA ALA A 149 -2.21 21.43 -14.96
C ALA A 149 -1.13 20.41 -14.53
N TYR A 150 -1.51 19.26 -13.99
CA TYR A 150 -0.58 18.19 -13.61
C TYR A 150 -0.23 17.25 -14.75
N VAL A 151 -1.00 17.24 -15.84
CA VAL A 151 -0.79 16.35 -17.00
C VAL A 151 0.66 16.45 -17.53
N PRO A 152 1.24 17.64 -17.79
CA PRO A 152 2.62 17.73 -18.26
C PRO A 152 3.64 17.22 -17.24
N LEU A 153 3.45 17.55 -15.96
CA LEU A 153 4.32 17.12 -14.86
C LEU A 153 4.30 15.60 -14.71
N TYR A 154 3.11 15.00 -14.73
CA TYR A 154 2.89 13.57 -14.50
C TYR A 154 3.38 12.73 -15.68
N HIS A 155 3.18 13.18 -16.92
CA HIS A 155 3.67 12.44 -18.10
C HIS A 155 5.18 12.60 -18.35
N TRP A 156 5.80 13.70 -17.91
CA TRP A 156 7.23 13.92 -18.15
C TRP A 156 8.09 13.53 -16.95
N MET A 157 7.77 14.02 -15.75
CA MET A 157 8.59 13.79 -14.56
C MET A 157 8.31 12.43 -13.90
N LEU A 158 7.07 11.92 -14.00
CA LEU A 158 6.64 10.72 -13.27
C LEU A 158 6.43 9.49 -14.17
N ALA A 159 6.82 9.55 -15.44
CA ALA A 159 6.65 8.44 -16.38
C ALA A 159 7.23 7.11 -15.87
N VAL A 160 8.46 7.12 -15.36
CA VAL A 160 9.13 5.88 -14.87
C VAL A 160 8.41 5.29 -13.64
N PRO A 161 8.14 6.07 -12.57
CA PRO A 161 7.31 5.61 -11.47
C PRO A 161 5.92 5.12 -11.89
N HIS A 162 5.29 5.80 -12.85
CA HIS A 162 3.96 5.43 -13.33
C HIS A 162 3.95 4.08 -14.00
N VAL A 163 4.88 3.79 -14.92
CA VAL A 163 4.95 2.48 -15.58
C VAL A 163 5.10 1.35 -14.56
N ASP A 164 5.90 1.55 -13.51
CA ASP A 164 6.05 0.56 -12.43
C ASP A 164 4.76 0.34 -11.65
N LYS A 165 4.06 1.42 -11.28
CA LYS A 165 2.77 1.34 -10.58
C LYS A 165 1.65 0.78 -11.45
N GLU A 166 1.64 1.07 -12.75
CA GLU A 166 0.66 0.58 -13.70
C GLU A 166 0.76 -0.94 -13.89
N ILE A 167 1.99 -1.48 -13.99
CA ILE A 167 2.21 -2.93 -14.04
C ILE A 167 1.87 -3.57 -12.69
N MET A 168 2.24 -2.95 -11.57
CA MET A 168 1.87 -3.40 -10.23
C MET A 168 0.34 -3.52 -10.08
N GLU A 169 -0.41 -2.50 -10.48
CA GLU A 169 -1.88 -2.52 -10.43
C GLU A 169 -2.47 -3.59 -11.35
N LYS A 170 -1.91 -3.77 -12.55
CA LYS A 170 -2.37 -4.80 -13.48
C LYS A 170 -2.37 -6.20 -12.84
N LEU A 171 -1.34 -6.55 -12.09
CA LEU A 171 -1.27 -7.84 -11.37
C LEU A 171 -2.38 -8.03 -10.33
N VAL A 172 -2.86 -6.92 -9.75
CA VAL A 172 -3.98 -6.92 -8.80
C VAL A 172 -5.30 -7.05 -9.54
N TRP A 173 -5.50 -6.26 -10.59
CA TRP A 173 -6.71 -6.31 -11.43
C TRP A 173 -6.91 -7.69 -12.07
N GLU A 174 -5.84 -8.36 -12.52
CA GLU A 174 -5.90 -9.72 -13.04
C GLU A 174 -6.48 -10.74 -12.04
N GLN A 175 -6.47 -10.46 -10.73
CA GLN A 175 -7.13 -11.33 -9.74
C GLN A 175 -8.65 -11.23 -9.80
N LYS A 176 -9.20 -10.10 -10.27
CA LYS A 176 -10.65 -9.92 -10.42
C LYS A 176 -11.22 -10.86 -11.48
N ASP A 177 -10.47 -11.05 -12.57
CA ASP A 177 -10.90 -11.80 -13.75
C ASP A 177 -10.59 -13.31 -13.68
N LYS A 178 -9.77 -13.74 -12.71
CA LYS A 178 -9.43 -15.14 -12.49
C LYS A 178 -10.59 -15.96 -11.94
N ALA A 179 -10.61 -17.25 -12.27
CA ALA A 179 -11.52 -18.19 -11.62
C ALA A 179 -11.26 -18.25 -10.11
N GLU A 180 -12.29 -18.55 -9.32
CA GLU A 180 -12.15 -18.57 -7.85
C GLU A 180 -11.06 -19.55 -7.37
N THR A 181 -10.82 -20.65 -8.08
CA THR A 181 -9.74 -21.60 -7.75
C THR A 181 -8.33 -21.07 -8.04
N GLU A 182 -8.19 -20.02 -8.86
CA GLU A 182 -6.91 -19.44 -9.29
C GLU A 182 -6.58 -18.12 -8.58
N LYS A 183 -7.59 -17.47 -7.97
CA LYS A 183 -7.38 -16.25 -7.19
C LYS A 183 -6.55 -16.55 -5.95
N VAL A 184 -5.58 -15.68 -5.68
CA VAL A 184 -4.70 -15.79 -4.50
C VAL A 184 -5.02 -14.73 -3.42
N ILE A 185 -5.93 -13.80 -3.71
CA ILE A 185 -6.49 -12.81 -2.79
C ILE A 185 -8.02 -12.88 -2.82
N GLY A 186 -8.68 -12.43 -1.75
CA GLY A 186 -10.14 -12.49 -1.63
C GLY A 186 -10.84 -11.26 -2.24
N GLU A 187 -10.45 -10.09 -1.78
CA GLU A 187 -10.92 -8.78 -2.27
C GLU A 187 -9.76 -7.79 -2.20
N PHE A 188 -9.86 -6.69 -2.95
CA PHE A 188 -8.83 -5.64 -2.90
C PHE A 188 -9.40 -4.23 -2.98
N ALA A 189 -8.58 -3.26 -2.56
CA ALA A 189 -8.78 -1.84 -2.84
C ALA A 189 -7.44 -1.20 -3.22
N ILE A 190 -7.43 -0.42 -4.30
CA ILE A 190 -6.25 0.28 -4.79
C ILE A 190 -6.40 1.77 -4.48
N VAL A 191 -5.61 2.28 -3.55
CA VAL A 191 -5.60 3.68 -3.15
C VAL A 191 -4.58 4.46 -3.98
N ARG A 192 -5.06 5.42 -4.76
CA ARG A 192 -4.30 6.31 -5.63
C ARG A 192 -4.26 7.72 -5.02
N PRO A 193 -3.34 8.00 -4.10
CA PRO A 193 -3.18 9.36 -3.59
C PRO A 193 -2.68 10.30 -4.69
N THR A 194 -3.13 11.56 -4.63
CA THR A 194 -2.52 12.70 -5.32
C THR A 194 -1.11 12.98 -4.78
N LEU A 195 -0.43 14.02 -5.27
CA LEU A 195 0.98 14.26 -4.94
C LEU A 195 1.22 14.25 -3.42
N LEU A 196 2.09 13.34 -2.98
CA LEU A 196 2.32 13.11 -1.56
C LEU A 196 3.17 14.24 -0.95
N SER A 197 2.73 14.71 0.21
CA SER A 197 3.41 15.70 1.05
C SER A 197 3.63 15.15 2.46
N ASP A 198 4.46 15.83 3.24
CA ASP A 198 4.66 15.54 4.67
C ASP A 198 4.28 16.77 5.49
N GLY A 199 3.56 16.56 6.58
CA GLY A 199 3.00 17.62 7.42
C GLY A 199 2.15 17.05 8.56
N GLN A 200 1.16 17.82 8.99
CA GLN A 200 0.23 17.42 10.07
C GLN A 200 -1.03 16.72 9.55
N GLY A 201 -1.25 16.72 8.23
CA GLY A 201 -2.50 16.31 7.62
C GLY A 201 -3.69 17.23 7.89
N VAL A 202 -4.79 16.97 7.19
CA VAL A 202 -6.10 17.62 7.36
C VAL A 202 -7.06 16.77 8.20
N GLY A 203 -6.70 15.52 8.47
CA GLY A 203 -7.51 14.53 9.17
C GLY A 203 -8.47 13.78 8.24
N VAL A 204 -8.76 12.52 8.57
CA VAL A 204 -9.54 11.57 7.74
C VAL A 204 -10.88 12.13 7.25
N GLN A 205 -11.56 12.94 8.07
CA GLN A 205 -12.87 13.50 7.73
C GLN A 205 -12.83 14.56 6.62
N LYS A 206 -11.67 15.16 6.37
CA LYS A 206 -11.47 16.17 5.32
C LYS A 206 -10.83 15.59 4.05
N VAL A 207 -10.39 14.33 4.10
CA VAL A 207 -9.89 13.62 2.91
C VAL A 207 -11.05 13.39 1.96
N ARG A 208 -10.89 13.84 0.73
CA ARG A 208 -11.82 13.59 -0.37
C ARG A 208 -11.37 12.35 -1.13
N TYR A 209 -12.33 11.52 -1.52
CA TYR A 209 -12.09 10.35 -2.34
C TYR A 209 -13.06 10.27 -3.51
N GLY A 210 -12.67 9.55 -4.55
CA GLY A 210 -13.55 9.18 -5.66
C GLY A 210 -13.15 7.83 -6.23
N LEU A 211 -14.16 7.04 -6.61
CA LEU A 211 -13.98 5.74 -7.26
C LEU A 211 -13.56 5.91 -8.72
N GLU A 212 -13.17 4.82 -9.39
CA GLU A 212 -12.62 4.84 -10.75
C GLU A 212 -13.52 5.60 -11.75
N ASP A 213 -14.83 5.41 -11.69
CA ASP A 213 -15.78 6.04 -12.63
C ASP A 213 -16.03 7.53 -12.36
N ASN A 214 -15.67 8.03 -11.17
CA ASN A 214 -15.81 9.43 -10.79
C ASN A 214 -14.71 9.83 -9.78
N PRO A 215 -13.46 9.99 -10.24
CA PRO A 215 -12.33 10.22 -9.37
C PRO A 215 -12.35 11.63 -8.75
N ALA A 216 -11.93 11.74 -7.50
CA ALA A 216 -11.69 13.00 -6.83
C ALA A 216 -10.42 13.65 -7.38
N LEU A 217 -10.58 14.89 -7.87
CA LEU A 217 -9.48 15.71 -8.33
C LEU A 217 -8.93 16.58 -7.20
N GLY A 218 -7.60 16.65 -7.12
CA GLY A 218 -6.92 17.59 -6.25
C GLY A 218 -5.42 17.58 -6.47
N TRP A 219 -4.71 18.31 -5.61
CA TRP A 219 -3.32 18.68 -5.85
C TRP A 219 -2.36 17.85 -5.02
N MET A 220 -2.59 17.79 -3.71
CA MET A 220 -1.71 17.10 -2.79
C MET A 220 -2.49 16.39 -1.70
N ILE A 221 -1.83 15.48 -1.01
CA ILE A 221 -2.32 14.87 0.22
C ILE A 221 -1.15 14.53 1.14
N ASP A 222 -1.38 14.62 2.44
CA ASP A 222 -0.39 14.23 3.44
C ASP A 222 -0.28 12.71 3.53
N ARG A 223 0.94 12.18 3.62
CA ARG A 223 1.16 10.73 3.79
C ARG A 223 0.47 10.18 5.03
N LYS A 224 0.38 10.95 6.11
CA LYS A 224 -0.34 10.61 7.34
C LYS A 224 -1.82 10.41 7.05
N ASP A 225 -2.45 11.36 6.36
CA ASP A 225 -3.88 11.28 6.02
C ASP A 225 -4.19 10.06 5.14
N VAL A 226 -3.33 9.73 4.18
CA VAL A 226 -3.49 8.53 3.34
C VAL A 226 -3.52 7.27 4.21
N GLY A 227 -2.55 7.12 5.12
CA GLY A 227 -2.47 5.93 5.96
C GLY A 227 -3.61 5.84 6.97
N ASP A 228 -3.97 6.96 7.60
CA ASP A 228 -5.08 7.01 8.55
C ASP A 228 -6.42 6.74 7.86
N TRP A 229 -6.61 7.25 6.64
CA TRP A 229 -7.80 6.98 5.84
C TRP A 229 -7.90 5.51 5.43
N ILE A 230 -6.79 4.88 5.01
CA ILE A 230 -6.74 3.44 4.73
C ILE A 230 -7.16 2.64 5.96
N PHE A 231 -6.62 2.99 7.13
CA PHE A 231 -6.99 2.33 8.37
C PHE A 231 -8.49 2.46 8.66
N GLU A 232 -9.00 3.70 8.73
CA GLU A 232 -10.38 3.96 9.12
C GLU A 232 -11.42 3.44 8.10
N LYS A 233 -11.12 3.49 6.81
CA LYS A 233 -12.10 3.19 5.74
C LYS A 233 -11.97 1.80 5.14
N LEU A 234 -10.78 1.19 5.14
CA LEU A 234 -10.54 -0.07 4.43
C LEU A 234 -10.09 -1.22 5.34
N LEU A 235 -9.41 -0.89 6.45
CA LEU A 235 -8.86 -1.90 7.36
C LEU A 235 -9.78 -2.19 8.55
N LYS A 236 -10.24 -1.14 9.24
CA LYS A 236 -11.07 -1.23 10.44
C LYS A 236 -12.45 -1.84 10.15
N PRO A 237 -13.13 -1.52 9.03
CA PRO A 237 -14.37 -2.19 8.66
C PRO A 237 -14.14 -3.67 8.29
N SER A 238 -15.08 -4.53 8.69
CA SER A 238 -15.02 -5.96 8.41
C SER A 238 -15.12 -6.31 6.92
N GLU A 239 -15.66 -5.41 6.09
CA GLU A 239 -15.84 -5.56 4.64
C GLU A 239 -15.46 -4.26 3.93
N LEU A 240 -15.03 -4.34 2.66
CA LEU A 240 -14.68 -3.16 1.87
C LEU A 240 -15.89 -2.36 1.36
N GLY A 241 -17.09 -2.95 1.32
CA GLY A 241 -18.30 -2.28 0.84
C GLY A 241 -18.12 -1.71 -0.57
N GLU A 242 -18.36 -0.39 -0.73
CA GLU A 242 -18.21 0.30 -2.02
C GLU A 242 -16.78 0.31 -2.57
N PHE A 243 -15.77 0.05 -1.73
CA PHE A 243 -14.36 0.04 -2.11
C PHE A 243 -13.87 -1.31 -2.63
N ARG A 244 -14.75 -2.33 -2.61
CA ARG A 244 -14.41 -3.69 -3.01
C ARG A 244 -14.08 -3.75 -4.50
N ASP A 245 -12.88 -4.24 -4.82
CA ASP A 245 -12.38 -4.45 -6.17
C ASP A 245 -12.43 -3.17 -7.02
N GLN A 246 -12.07 -2.05 -6.37
CA GLN A 246 -12.05 -0.67 -6.89
C GLN A 246 -10.66 -0.03 -6.80
N ALA A 247 -10.45 0.98 -7.65
CA ALA A 247 -9.42 1.99 -7.46
C ALA A 247 -10.05 3.29 -6.92
N ILE A 248 -9.31 3.97 -6.04
CA ILE A 248 -9.81 5.07 -5.22
C ILE A 248 -8.80 6.21 -5.27
N SER A 249 -9.14 7.27 -5.97
CA SER A 249 -8.38 8.52 -5.95
C SER A 249 -8.53 9.20 -4.59
N LEU A 250 -7.43 9.67 -3.99
CA LEU A 250 -7.40 10.31 -2.67
C LEU A 250 -6.72 11.68 -2.74
N THR A 251 -7.37 12.69 -2.15
CA THR A 251 -6.83 14.05 -2.10
C THR A 251 -7.34 14.85 -0.90
N ALA A 252 -6.65 15.93 -0.55
CA ALA A 252 -7.14 16.95 0.37
C ALA A 252 -7.58 18.19 -0.43
#